data_AF-A0A221WA46-F1
#
_entry.id   AF-A0A221WA46-F1
#
_cell.length_a   1.000
_cell.length_b   1.000
_cell.length_c   1.000
_cell.angle_alpha   90.00
_cell.angle_beta   90.00
_cell.angle_gamma   90.00
#
_symmetry.space_group_name_H-M   'P 1'
#
loop_
_entity.id
_entity.type
_entity.pdbx_description
1 polymer ?
#
loop_
_entity_poly.entity_id
_entity_poly.type
_entity_poly.pdbx_seq_one_letter_code
_entity_poly.pdbx_strand_id
1 'polypeptide(L)'
;MSPTGHGSGRHPGGDDQESTFYGGDILLAELGLVLDEADPVPAGLIERAQFAIELENINVEVARWERPKPLAGVRGAEPSTMTFTVGDLTLMLTLAPSGTGHRFDGWLVPGGPHLVEVRVAGHESSSISADEGGRFALETVPRGTTQILVHLTTVEGRPGRTIATPSIVL
;
A
#
# COMPACT_ATOMS: atom_id res chain seq x y z
N MET A 1 -79.70 37.32 -2.46
CA MET A 1 -78.72 37.78 -1.46
C MET A 1 -77.49 36.87 -1.54
N SER A 2 -76.31 37.44 -1.29
CA SER A 2 -74.98 36.81 -1.18
C SER A 2 -74.23 37.53 -0.03
N PRO A 3 -73.01 37.14 0.44
CA PRO A 3 -72.17 35.96 0.16
C PRO A 3 -72.47 34.83 1.18
N THR A 4 -71.63 33.91 1.69
CA THR A 4 -70.16 33.63 1.77
C THR A 4 -69.90 32.10 1.70
N GLY A 5 -68.66 31.58 1.59
CA GLY A 5 -67.35 32.24 1.42
C GLY A 5 -66.23 31.70 2.33
N HIS A 6 -65.85 30.43 2.18
CA HIS A 6 -64.66 29.74 2.74
C HIS A 6 -64.24 28.64 1.72
N GLY A 7 -62.99 28.25 1.53
CA GLY A 7 -61.70 28.79 2.00
C GLY A 7 -60.56 27.97 1.36
N SER A 8 -59.67 28.60 0.59
CA SER A 8 -58.69 27.86 -0.23
C SER A 8 -57.49 27.37 0.60
N GLY A 9 -57.52 26.10 1.02
CA GLY A 9 -56.42 25.43 1.71
C GLY A 9 -55.26 25.08 0.78
N ARG A 10 -54.53 26.08 0.31
CA ARG A 10 -53.31 25.89 -0.50
C ARG A 10 -52.18 25.41 0.42
N HIS A 11 -51.82 24.13 0.34
CA HIS A 11 -50.61 23.59 0.96
C HIS A 11 -49.40 23.79 0.03
N PRO A 12 -48.38 24.57 0.43
CA PRO A 12 -47.05 24.52 -0.18
C PRO A 12 -46.16 23.51 0.58
N GLY A 13 -45.21 22.90 -0.13
CA GLY A 13 -44.22 21.96 0.43
C GLY A 13 -44.42 20.54 -0.10
N GLY A 14 -43.52 20.12 -1.00
CA GLY A 14 -43.55 18.80 -1.65
C GLY A 14 -42.40 18.58 -2.64
N ASP A 15 -41.93 19.63 -3.31
CA ASP A 15 -41.21 19.48 -4.58
C ASP A 15 -39.67 19.61 -4.47
N ASP A 16 -39.15 20.18 -3.38
CA ASP A 16 -37.73 20.60 -3.27
C ASP A 16 -36.72 19.44 -3.01
N GLN A 17 -37.21 18.21 -2.76
CA GLN A 17 -36.40 17.13 -2.17
C GLN A 17 -35.87 16.10 -3.19
N GLU A 18 -36.43 16.01 -4.40
CA GLU A 18 -35.86 15.18 -5.47
C GLU A 18 -34.70 15.90 -6.19
N SER A 19 -34.81 17.21 -6.44
CA SER A 19 -33.79 17.98 -7.15
C SER A 19 -32.42 18.00 -6.43
N THR A 20 -32.39 17.83 -5.12
CA THR A 20 -31.16 17.78 -4.33
C THR A 20 -30.37 16.49 -4.53
N PHE A 21 -31.03 15.36 -4.81
CA PHE A 21 -30.34 14.11 -5.16
C PHE A 21 -29.73 14.18 -6.56
N TYR A 22 -30.51 14.59 -7.57
CA TYR A 22 -30.00 14.72 -8.94
C TYR A 22 -28.85 15.73 -9.06
N GLY A 23 -28.87 16.82 -8.29
CA GLY A 23 -27.74 17.77 -8.23
C GLY A 23 -26.48 17.18 -7.57
N GLY A 24 -26.63 16.25 -6.62
CA GLY A 24 -25.51 15.59 -5.93
C GLY A 24 -24.71 14.68 -6.86
N ASP A 25 -25.39 13.82 -7.63
CA ASP A 25 -24.73 12.89 -8.56
C ASP A 25 -24.00 13.63 -9.69
N ILE A 26 -24.57 14.73 -10.19
CA ILE A 26 -23.92 15.59 -11.20
C ILE A 26 -22.65 16.24 -10.62
N LEU A 27 -22.73 16.81 -9.41
CA LEU A 27 -21.57 17.43 -8.75
C LEU A 27 -20.45 16.41 -8.47
N LEU A 28 -20.79 15.17 -8.11
CA LEU A 28 -19.82 14.09 -7.92
C LEU A 28 -19.18 13.65 -9.25
N ALA A 29 -19.92 13.64 -10.36
CA ALA A 29 -19.38 13.35 -11.68
C ALA A 29 -18.44 14.46 -12.18
N GLU A 30 -18.81 15.74 -12.01
CA GLU A 30 -17.95 16.88 -12.33
C GLU A 30 -16.67 16.89 -11.48
N LEU A 31 -16.78 16.59 -10.18
CA LEU A 31 -15.62 16.44 -9.30
C LEU A 31 -14.72 15.28 -9.72
N GLY A 32 -15.29 14.16 -10.18
CA GLY A 32 -14.54 13.03 -10.74
C GLY A 32 -13.65 13.44 -11.92
N LEU A 33 -14.21 14.15 -12.90
CA LEU A 33 -13.47 14.66 -14.05
C LEU A 33 -12.34 15.63 -13.68
N VAL A 34 -12.52 16.44 -12.62
CA VAL A 34 -11.46 17.31 -12.10
C VAL A 34 -10.37 16.52 -11.37
N LEU A 35 -10.72 15.44 -10.68
CA LEU A 35 -9.76 14.55 -10.02
C LEU A 35 -8.95 13.70 -11.02
N ASP A 36 -9.58 13.21 -12.09
CA ASP A 36 -8.89 12.42 -13.13
C ASP A 36 -7.77 13.23 -13.83
N GLU A 37 -7.92 14.55 -13.97
CA GLU A 37 -6.90 15.46 -14.51
C GLU A 37 -5.88 15.90 -13.43
N ALA A 38 -6.31 16.08 -12.17
CA ALA A 38 -5.47 16.64 -11.10
C ALA A 38 -4.64 15.60 -10.32
N ASP A 39 -5.13 14.37 -10.19
CA ASP A 39 -4.45 13.23 -9.56
C ASP A 39 -4.66 11.94 -10.40
N PRO A 40 -4.18 11.92 -11.67
CA PRO A 40 -4.39 10.81 -12.59
C PRO A 40 -3.79 9.52 -12.05
N VAL A 41 -4.53 8.42 -12.20
CA VAL A 41 -4.16 7.07 -11.70
C VAL A 41 -2.70 6.74 -12.08
N PRO A 42 -1.78 6.57 -11.10
CA PRO A 42 -0.37 6.39 -11.39
C PRO A 42 -0.10 5.18 -12.29
N ALA A 43 0.71 5.36 -13.33
CA ALA A 43 1.10 4.29 -14.24
C ALA A 43 1.64 3.06 -13.48
N GLY A 44 1.28 1.85 -13.94
CA GLY A 44 1.65 0.62 -13.26
C GLY A 44 0.91 0.34 -11.95
N LEU A 45 -0.14 1.09 -11.57
CA LEU A 45 -0.86 0.85 -10.30
C LEU A 45 -1.64 -0.46 -10.30
N ILE A 46 -2.30 -0.79 -11.41
CA ILE A 46 -3.13 -2.01 -11.54
C ILE A 46 -2.23 -3.25 -11.43
N GLU A 47 -1.10 -3.22 -12.13
CA GLU A 47 -0.08 -4.26 -12.16
C GLU A 47 0.58 -4.44 -10.78
N ARG A 48 0.88 -3.34 -10.08
CA ARG A 48 1.36 -3.37 -8.68
C ARG A 48 0.33 -3.92 -7.71
N ALA A 49 -0.95 -3.60 -7.89
CA ALA A 49 -2.04 -4.09 -7.06
C ALA A 49 -2.30 -5.59 -7.30
N GLN A 50 -2.31 -6.05 -8.55
CA GLN A 50 -2.39 -7.47 -8.92
C GLN A 50 -1.22 -8.25 -8.30
N PHE A 51 0.01 -7.81 -8.54
CA PHE A 51 1.22 -8.42 -7.98
C PHE A 51 1.18 -8.49 -6.44
N ALA A 52 0.62 -7.48 -5.76
CA ALA A 52 0.48 -7.50 -4.30
C ALA A 52 -0.64 -8.44 -3.78
N ILE A 53 -1.62 -8.77 -4.62
CA ILE A 53 -2.77 -9.64 -4.30
C ILE A 53 -2.51 -11.11 -4.68
N GLU A 54 -1.54 -11.38 -5.56
CA GLU A 54 -1.06 -12.72 -5.98
C GLU A 54 -0.43 -13.57 -4.85
N LEU A 55 -0.56 -13.21 -3.58
CA LEU A 55 -0.08 -14.04 -2.47
C LEU A 55 -0.99 -15.26 -2.27
N GLU A 56 -0.40 -16.45 -2.31
CA GLU A 56 -1.10 -17.74 -2.12
C GLU A 56 -1.65 -17.95 -0.69
N ASN A 57 -1.48 -16.98 0.21
CA ASN A 57 -1.80 -17.11 1.63
C ASN A 57 -2.76 -16.00 2.10
N ILE A 58 -3.85 -16.41 2.75
CA ILE A 58 -4.91 -15.51 3.23
C ILE A 58 -4.51 -14.78 4.54
N ASN A 59 -3.58 -15.35 5.31
CA ASN A 59 -3.13 -14.77 6.59
C ASN A 59 -1.89 -13.87 6.39
N VAL A 60 -2.11 -12.74 5.70
CA VAL A 60 -1.10 -11.73 5.40
C VAL A 60 -1.42 -10.41 6.10
N GLU A 61 -0.48 -9.91 6.90
CA GLU A 61 -0.53 -8.55 7.44
C GLU A 61 0.35 -7.60 6.60
N VAL A 62 -0.21 -6.47 6.15
CA VAL A 62 0.49 -5.54 5.24
C VAL A 62 1.25 -4.46 6.01
N ALA A 63 2.53 -4.30 5.70
CA ALA A 63 3.41 -3.36 6.38
C ALA A 63 3.20 -1.90 5.97
N ARG A 64 3.29 -1.00 6.95
CA ARG A 64 3.30 0.44 6.70
C ARG A 64 4.73 0.89 6.44
N TRP A 65 5.00 1.44 5.26
CA TRP A 65 6.27 2.12 4.98
C TRP A 65 6.32 3.47 5.70
N GLU A 66 7.28 3.63 6.59
CA GLU A 66 7.59 4.90 7.24
C GLU A 66 8.56 5.70 6.36
N ARG A 67 7.99 6.52 5.49
CA ARG A 67 8.77 7.42 4.62
C ARG A 67 9.49 8.47 5.50
N PRO A 68 10.83 8.55 5.48
CA PRO A 68 11.56 9.60 6.20
C PRO A 68 11.18 10.99 5.67
N LYS A 69 11.21 12.01 6.53
CA LYS A 69 11.03 13.40 6.09
C LYS A 69 12.13 13.75 5.07
N PRO A 70 11.79 14.32 3.90
CA PRO A 70 12.77 14.61 2.87
C PRO A 70 13.74 15.70 3.35
N LEU A 71 15.02 15.34 3.48
CA LEU A 71 16.10 16.30 3.59
C LEU A 71 16.32 16.92 2.20
N ALA A 72 16.00 18.19 2.05
CA ALA A 72 16.08 18.86 0.75
C ALA A 72 17.55 19.05 0.32
N GLY A 73 17.93 18.44 -0.82
CA GLY A 73 19.17 18.80 -1.53
C GLY A 73 20.06 17.67 -2.04
N VAL A 74 19.82 16.40 -1.71
CA VAL A 74 20.72 15.30 -2.10
C VAL A 74 20.48 14.88 -3.57
N ARG A 75 21.42 15.22 -4.46
CA ARG A 75 21.57 14.58 -5.78
C ARG A 75 22.72 13.57 -5.71
N GLY A 76 22.41 12.34 -5.32
CA GLY A 76 23.38 11.25 -5.22
C GLY A 76 22.68 9.90 -5.04
N ALA A 77 23.34 8.81 -5.45
CA ALA A 77 22.87 7.45 -5.23
C ALA A 77 23.27 6.97 -3.82
N GLU A 78 22.77 7.66 -2.79
CA GLU A 78 22.97 7.25 -1.40
C GLU A 78 22.10 6.02 -1.07
N PRO A 79 22.50 5.16 -0.11
CA PRO A 79 21.74 3.97 0.24
C PRO A 79 20.34 4.33 0.75
N SER A 80 19.30 3.81 0.09
CA SER A 80 17.93 4.08 0.51
C SER A 80 17.58 3.17 1.68
N THR A 81 17.48 3.74 2.89
CA THR A 81 16.96 3.02 4.06
C THR A 81 15.43 3.16 4.13
N MET A 82 14.75 2.03 4.21
CA MET A 82 13.29 1.92 4.29
C MET A 82 12.90 1.16 5.55
N THR A 83 12.01 1.74 6.35
CA THR A 83 11.47 1.10 7.56
C THR A 83 10.01 0.73 7.33
N PHE A 84 9.65 -0.52 7.61
CA PHE A 84 8.33 -1.09 7.45
C PHE A 84 7.85 -1.66 8.80
N THR A 85 6.65 -1.29 9.24
CA THR A 85 6.10 -1.70 10.55
C THR A 85 4.76 -2.45 10.43
N VAL A 86 4.62 -3.54 11.20
CA VAL A 86 3.38 -4.32 11.41
C VAL A 86 3.30 -4.79 12.86
N GLY A 87 2.37 -4.25 13.63
CA GLY A 87 2.18 -4.67 15.03
C GLY A 87 3.47 -4.50 15.84
N ASP A 88 4.08 -5.63 16.21
CA ASP A 88 5.35 -5.76 16.91
C ASP A 88 6.57 -6.04 15.99
N LEU A 89 6.38 -6.35 14.70
CA LEU A 89 7.48 -6.49 13.74
C LEU A 89 7.87 -5.14 13.11
N THR A 90 9.16 -4.85 13.13
CA THR A 90 9.81 -3.83 12.31
C THR A 90 10.81 -4.51 11.36
N LEU A 91 10.67 -4.26 10.06
CA LEU A 91 11.67 -4.56 9.03
C LEU A 91 12.36 -3.25 8.64
N MET A 92 13.68 -3.18 8.84
CA MET A 92 14.52 -2.11 8.29
C MET A 92 15.36 -2.68 7.15
N LEU A 93 15.31 -2.05 5.98
CA LEU A 93 16.01 -2.47 4.77
C LEU A 93 16.91 -1.34 4.28
N THR A 94 18.15 -1.65 3.90
CA THR A 94 19.06 -0.75 3.19
C THR A 94 19.28 -1.27 1.78
N LEU A 95 19.10 -0.38 0.79
CA LEU A 95 19.25 -0.66 -0.63
C LEU A 95 20.52 -0.03 -1.19
N ALA A 96 21.42 -0.82 -1.74
CA ALA A 96 22.65 -0.36 -2.40
C ALA A 96 22.70 -0.85 -3.87
N PRO A 97 23.20 -0.07 -4.84
CA PRO A 97 23.35 -0.54 -6.22
C PRO A 97 24.30 -1.73 -6.32
N SER A 98 23.91 -2.80 -7.03
CA SER A 98 24.73 -4.01 -7.21
C SER A 98 24.61 -4.55 -8.64
N GLY A 99 25.61 -4.24 -9.47
CA GLY A 99 25.63 -4.65 -10.89
C GLY A 99 24.40 -4.15 -11.67
N THR A 100 23.62 -5.10 -12.22
CA THR A 100 22.35 -4.84 -12.92
C THR A 100 21.16 -4.62 -11.98
N GLY A 101 21.31 -4.96 -10.69
CA GLY A 101 20.27 -4.92 -9.67
C GLY A 101 20.66 -4.08 -8.46
N HIS A 102 20.25 -4.55 -7.28
CA HIS A 102 20.52 -3.93 -5.98
C HIS A 102 20.90 -5.01 -4.94
N ARG A 103 21.84 -4.67 -4.05
CA ARG A 103 22.11 -5.43 -2.82
C ARG A 103 21.11 -4.97 -1.75
N PHE A 104 20.54 -5.92 -1.04
CA PHE A 104 19.61 -5.72 0.07
C PHE A 104 20.33 -6.11 1.37
N ASP A 105 20.45 -5.19 2.32
CA ASP A 105 20.91 -5.48 3.69
C ASP A 105 19.75 -5.19 4.66
N GLY A 106 19.25 -6.21 5.34
CA GLY A 106 18.00 -6.14 6.10
C GLY A 106 18.13 -6.56 7.57
N TRP A 107 17.24 -6.03 8.40
CA TRP A 107 17.12 -6.31 9.84
C TRP A 107 15.64 -6.45 10.25
N LEU A 108 15.32 -7.53 10.97
CA LEU A 108 14.02 -7.79 11.63
C LEU A 108 14.09 -7.57 13.15
N VAL A 109 13.11 -6.86 13.71
CA VAL A 109 12.90 -6.73 15.16
C VAL A 109 11.44 -7.10 15.47
N PRO A 110 11.14 -8.09 16.33
CA PRO A 110 12.07 -8.98 17.02
C PRO A 110 12.95 -9.79 16.05
N GLY A 111 14.15 -10.14 16.52
CA GLY A 111 15.09 -10.96 15.78
C GLY A 111 14.78 -12.45 15.89
N GLY A 112 15.27 -13.23 14.94
CA GLY A 112 15.10 -14.68 14.89
C GLY A 112 15.20 -15.22 13.47
N PRO A 113 15.32 -16.55 13.30
CA PRO A 113 15.46 -17.22 12.00
C PRO A 113 14.11 -17.26 11.26
N HIS A 114 13.68 -16.09 10.79
CA HIS A 114 12.50 -15.89 9.96
C HIS A 114 12.88 -15.99 8.48
N LEU A 115 12.00 -16.60 7.69
CA LEU A 115 12.21 -16.70 6.25
C LEU A 115 11.78 -15.40 5.58
N VAL A 116 12.70 -14.77 4.85
CA VAL A 116 12.44 -13.60 4.02
C VAL A 116 12.42 -14.03 2.57
N GLU A 117 11.30 -13.79 1.89
CA GLU A 117 11.15 -13.94 0.44
C GLU A 117 11.14 -12.54 -0.19
N VAL A 118 11.85 -12.36 -1.31
CA VAL A 118 11.81 -11.15 -2.13
C VAL A 118 11.29 -11.53 -3.51
N ARG A 119 10.05 -11.10 -3.79
CA ARG A 119 9.38 -11.24 -5.08
C ARG A 119 9.72 -10.02 -5.94
N VAL A 120 10.10 -10.21 -7.20
CA VAL A 120 10.23 -9.13 -8.19
C VAL A 120 9.40 -9.50 -9.41
N ALA A 121 8.51 -8.61 -9.85
CA ALA A 121 7.60 -8.88 -10.97
C ALA A 121 8.37 -9.21 -12.25
N GLY A 122 8.08 -10.37 -12.85
CA GLY A 122 8.79 -10.89 -14.03
C GLY A 122 10.06 -11.71 -13.73
N HIS A 123 10.37 -11.97 -12.45
CA HIS A 123 11.51 -12.78 -12.01
C HIS A 123 11.08 -13.88 -11.02
N GLU A 124 11.94 -14.87 -10.79
CA GLU A 124 11.76 -15.85 -9.72
C GLU A 124 12.02 -15.23 -8.33
N SER A 125 11.26 -15.67 -7.33
CA SER A 125 11.44 -15.25 -5.94
C SER A 125 12.80 -15.66 -5.38
N SER A 126 13.44 -14.75 -4.63
CA SER A 126 14.67 -15.04 -3.88
C SER A 126 14.37 -15.18 -2.39
N SER A 127 14.77 -16.30 -1.77
CA SER A 127 14.47 -16.57 -0.36
C SER A 127 15.72 -16.77 0.50
N ILE A 128 15.73 -16.22 1.71
CA ILE A 128 16.83 -16.29 2.68
C ILE A 128 16.29 -16.36 4.11
N SER A 129 16.92 -17.17 4.98
CA SER A 129 16.66 -17.08 6.42
C SER A 129 17.45 -15.92 7.02
N ALA A 130 16.80 -15.13 7.87
CA ALA A 130 17.51 -14.25 8.79
C ALA A 130 18.35 -15.05 9.81
N ASP A 131 19.33 -14.40 10.43
CA ASP A 131 20.09 -14.92 11.57
C ASP A 131 19.31 -14.79 12.90
N GLU A 132 19.89 -15.28 14.00
CA GLU A 132 19.31 -15.18 15.35
C GLU A 132 19.08 -13.72 15.81
N GLY A 133 19.84 -12.77 15.26
CA GLY A 133 19.66 -11.33 15.48
C GLY A 133 18.63 -10.67 14.56
N GLY A 134 18.03 -11.43 13.62
CA GLY A 134 17.09 -10.93 12.62
C GLY A 134 17.73 -10.33 11.37
N ARG A 135 19.05 -10.48 11.15
CA ARG A 135 19.75 -9.91 9.99
C ARG A 135 19.69 -10.82 8.77
N PHE A 136 19.61 -10.25 7.58
CA PHE A 136 19.75 -10.96 6.31
C PHE A 136 20.41 -10.07 5.25
N ALA A 137 21.01 -10.68 4.22
CA ALA A 137 21.56 -9.95 3.08
C ALA A 137 21.40 -10.73 1.77
N LEU A 138 20.98 -10.05 0.70
CA LEU A 138 20.93 -10.59 -0.67
C LEU A 138 21.83 -9.73 -1.57
N GLU A 139 22.88 -10.34 -2.13
CA GLU A 139 23.92 -9.63 -2.88
C GLU A 139 23.43 -9.04 -4.21
N THR A 140 22.39 -9.61 -4.82
CA THR A 140 21.77 -9.09 -6.05
C THR A 140 20.29 -9.48 -6.11
N VAL A 141 19.43 -8.48 -6.02
CA VAL A 141 18.00 -8.54 -6.33
C VAL A 141 17.76 -7.80 -7.65
N PRO A 142 16.95 -8.33 -8.60
CA PRO A 142 16.61 -7.65 -9.84
C PRO A 142 15.90 -6.29 -9.62
N ARG A 143 15.89 -5.45 -10.67
CA ARG A 143 15.10 -4.20 -10.69
C ARG A 143 13.66 -4.46 -11.10
N GLY A 144 12.77 -3.53 -10.74
CA GLY A 144 11.35 -3.57 -11.07
C GLY A 144 10.45 -3.46 -9.83
N THR A 145 9.18 -3.85 -10.00
CA THR A 145 8.21 -3.92 -8.90
C THR A 145 8.62 -5.04 -7.95
N THR A 146 9.06 -4.67 -6.74
CA THR A 146 9.55 -5.56 -5.71
C THR A 146 8.61 -5.59 -4.51
N GLN A 147 8.42 -6.76 -3.91
CA GLN A 147 7.69 -6.96 -2.67
C GLN A 147 8.49 -7.90 -1.77
N ILE A 148 8.57 -7.59 -0.47
CA ILE A 148 9.25 -8.43 0.53
C ILE A 148 8.19 -9.08 1.41
N LEU A 149 8.30 -10.39 1.59
CA LEU A 149 7.50 -11.19 2.50
C LEU A 149 8.40 -11.67 3.64
N VAL A 150 7.87 -11.63 4.87
CA VAL A 150 8.53 -12.18 6.06
C VAL A 150 7.58 -13.21 6.66
N HIS A 151 7.96 -14.49 6.57
CA HIS A 151 7.21 -15.58 7.18
C HIS A 151 7.72 -15.80 8.60
N LEU A 152 6.90 -15.46 9.60
CA LEU A 152 7.31 -15.54 11.00
C LEU A 152 7.30 -16.98 11.51
N THR A 153 8.46 -17.45 11.93
CA THR A 153 8.66 -18.72 12.63
C THR A 153 8.18 -18.56 14.07
N THR A 154 7.14 -19.29 14.49
CA THR A 154 6.67 -19.22 15.89
C THR A 154 7.54 -20.08 16.81
N VAL A 155 7.70 -19.64 18.06
CA VAL A 155 8.46 -20.37 19.10
C VAL A 155 7.86 -21.75 19.41
N GLU A 156 6.57 -21.96 19.12
CA GLU A 156 5.85 -23.23 19.32
C GLU A 156 5.82 -24.13 18.07
N GLY A 157 6.51 -23.78 16.98
CA GLY A 157 6.55 -24.59 15.76
C GLY A 157 5.25 -24.62 14.94
N ARG A 158 4.27 -23.77 15.26
CA ARG A 158 3.12 -23.50 14.38
C ARG A 158 3.56 -22.64 13.19
N PRO A 159 2.91 -22.76 12.01
CA PRO A 159 3.03 -21.75 10.97
C PRO A 159 2.56 -20.40 11.53
N GLY A 160 3.44 -19.40 11.51
CA GLY A 160 3.07 -18.05 11.89
C GLY A 160 2.42 -17.29 10.74
N ARG A 161 2.09 -16.02 11.00
CA ARG A 161 1.62 -15.09 9.97
C ARG A 161 2.73 -14.81 8.94
N THR A 162 2.31 -14.47 7.73
CA THR A 162 3.17 -13.80 6.76
C THR A 162 2.96 -12.30 6.86
N ILE A 163 4.03 -11.52 6.80
CA ILE A 163 3.99 -10.06 6.70
C ILE A 163 4.49 -9.67 5.33
N ALA A 164 3.72 -8.88 4.58
CA ALA A 164 4.09 -8.41 3.26
C ALA A 164 4.31 -6.90 3.25
N THR A 165 5.39 -6.42 2.63
CA THR A 165 5.53 -4.99 2.35
C THR A 165 4.52 -4.55 1.27
N PRO A 166 4.23 -3.24 1.16
CA PRO A 166 3.69 -2.69 -0.07
C PRO A 166 4.68 -2.92 -1.21
N SER A 167 4.18 -3.04 -2.44
CA SER A 167 5.04 -3.18 -3.62
C SER A 167 5.71 -1.84 -3.95
N ILE A 168 7.04 -1.87 -4.06
CA ILE A 168 7.91 -0.72 -4.33
C ILE A 168 8.60 -0.86 -5.68
N VAL A 169 9.05 0.23 -6.31
CA VAL A 169 9.75 0.18 -7.62
C VAL A 169 11.21 0.55 -7.41
N LEU A 170 12.13 -0.29 -7.91
CA LEU A 170 13.59 -0.24 -7.72
C LEU A 170 14.37 -0.34 -9.04
#